data_AF-X1QV37-F1
#
_entry.id   AF-X1QV37-F1
#
_cell.length_a   1.000
_cell.length_b   1.000
_cell.length_c   1.000
_cell.angle_alpha   90.00
_cell.angle_beta   90.00
_cell.angle_gamma   90.00
#
_symmetry.space_group_name_H-M   'P 1'
#
loop_
_entity.id
_entity.type
_entity.pdbx_description
1 polymer ?
#
loop_
_entity_poly.entity_id
_entity_poly.type
_entity_poly.pdbx_seq_one_letter_code
_entity_poly.pdbx_strand_id
1 'polypeptide(L)'
;GDAYGYLRAFGEDGTEHWQHYLGSTISAMDISADGQTLVAASHAGVVSVIALDNGRPEWQIGTGAHGEVRRWLFWRGWDKAMVW
;
A
#
# COMPACT_ATOMS: atom_id res chain seq x y z
N GLY A 1 7.24 -1.12 6.32
CA GLY A 1 7.52 -0.26 5.15
C GLY A 1 8.95 0.24 5.23
N ASP A 2 9.54 0.64 4.11
CA ASP A 2 10.89 1.23 4.06
C ASP A 2 10.89 2.66 3.48
N ALA A 3 12.06 3.31 3.51
CA ALA A 3 12.25 4.65 2.97
C ALA A 3 12.19 4.73 1.44
N TYR A 4 12.28 3.59 0.75
CA TYR A 4 12.16 3.49 -0.71
C TYR A 4 10.71 3.39 -1.17
N GLY A 5 9.76 3.22 -0.24
CA GLY A 5 8.33 3.15 -0.51
C GLY A 5 7.79 1.77 -0.77
N TYR A 6 8.49 0.75 -0.28
CA TYR A 6 7.98 -0.61 -0.27
C TYR A 6 7.33 -0.95 1.07
N LEU A 7 6.11 -1.46 1.00
CA LEU A 7 5.55 -2.35 2.02
C LEU A 7 6.08 -3.76 1.75
N ARG A 8 6.29 -4.53 2.82
CA ARG A 8 6.73 -5.92 2.73
C ARG A 8 6.02 -6.75 3.80
N ALA A 9 5.68 -7.99 3.46
CA ALA A 9 5.21 -8.98 4.41
C ALA A 9 6.21 -10.11 4.54
N PHE A 10 6.38 -10.56 5.78
CA PHE A 10 7.25 -11.67 6.14
C PHE A 10 6.45 -12.67 6.97
N GLY A 11 6.76 -13.95 6.81
CA GLY A 11 6.31 -14.99 7.72
C GLY A 11 6.96 -14.83 9.10
N GLU A 12 6.42 -15.53 10.10
CA GLU A 12 7.01 -15.56 11.44
C GLU A 12 8.45 -16.12 11.44
N ASP A 13 8.79 -16.91 10.42
CA ASP A 13 10.12 -17.47 10.16
C ASP A 13 11.07 -16.48 9.44
N GLY A 14 10.59 -15.29 9.09
CA GLY A 14 11.33 -14.29 8.34
C GLY A 14 11.33 -14.49 6.82
N THR A 15 10.60 -15.48 6.30
CA THR A 15 10.46 -15.69 4.86
C THR A 15 9.70 -14.52 4.24
N GLU A 16 10.28 -13.84 3.25
CA GLU A 16 9.60 -12.76 2.53
C GLU A 16 8.46 -13.35 1.68
N HIS A 17 7.23 -12.86 1.91
CA HIS A 17 6.06 -13.28 1.14
C HIS A 17 5.80 -12.36 -0.05
N TRP A 18 5.82 -11.04 0.18
CA TRP A 18 5.57 -10.08 -0.88
C TRP A 18 6.14 -8.70 -0.58
N GLN A 19 6.29 -7.91 -1.64
CA GLN A 19 6.50 -6.47 -1.59
C GLN A 19 5.44 -5.72 -2.43
N HIS A 20 5.13 -4.48 -2.04
CA HIS A 20 4.19 -3.60 -2.72
C HIS A 20 4.74 -2.17 -2.70
N TYR A 21 4.80 -1.51 -3.85
CA TYR A 21 5.34 -0.16 -3.98
C TYR A 21 4.25 0.92 -3.90
N LEU A 22 4.36 1.84 -2.94
CA LEU A 22 3.51 3.03 -2.81
C LEU A 22 4.27 4.34 -3.05
N GLY A 23 5.59 4.26 -3.20
CA GLY A 23 6.46 5.40 -3.47
C GLY A 23 6.76 6.26 -2.23
N SER A 24 8.02 6.69 -2.13
CA SER A 24 8.58 7.47 -1.01
C SER A 24 8.41 6.79 0.35
N THR A 25 8.98 7.37 1.41
CA THR A 25 8.94 6.79 2.76
C THR A 25 7.51 6.51 3.23
N ILE A 26 7.26 5.27 3.64
CA ILE A 26 6.00 4.88 4.29
C ILE A 26 5.91 5.56 5.65
N SER A 27 4.83 6.30 5.89
CA SER A 27 4.65 7.14 7.08
C SER A 27 3.68 6.56 8.10
N ALA A 28 2.70 5.77 7.66
CA ALA A 28 1.73 5.11 8.54
C ALA A 28 1.14 3.86 7.88
N MET A 29 0.62 2.95 8.69
CA MET A 29 -0.07 1.75 8.23
C MET A 29 -1.03 1.26 9.31
N ASP A 30 -2.15 0.65 8.91
CA ASP A 30 -3.10 -0.03 9.79
C ASP A 30 -3.78 -1.20 9.05
N ILE A 31 -4.27 -2.19 9.80
CA ILE A 31 -4.91 -3.39 9.25
C ILE A 31 -6.29 -3.60 9.88
N SER A 32 -7.27 -3.99 9.07
CA SER A 32 -8.61 -4.31 9.56
C SER A 32 -8.59 -5.52 10.51
N ALA A 33 -9.58 -5.59 11.40
CA ALA A 33 -9.68 -6.65 12.41
C ALA A 33 -9.82 -8.06 11.81
N ASP A 34 -10.36 -8.18 10.59
CA ASP A 34 -10.46 -9.44 9.84
C ASP A 34 -9.18 -9.77 9.04
N GLY A 35 -8.17 -8.90 9.09
CA GLY A 35 -6.91 -9.07 8.38
C GLY A 35 -7.02 -8.99 6.85
N GLN A 36 -8.14 -8.56 6.29
CA GLN A 36 -8.35 -8.54 4.83
C GLN A 36 -7.99 -7.22 4.17
N THR A 37 -7.97 -6.12 4.92
CA THR A 37 -7.71 -4.78 4.39
C THR A 37 -6.51 -4.14 5.08
N LEU A 38 -5.53 -3.74 4.28
CA LEU A 38 -4.39 -2.93 4.72
C LEU A 38 -4.58 -1.48 4.24
N VAL A 39 -4.39 -0.51 5.12
CA VAL A 39 -4.30 0.91 4.74
C VAL A 39 -2.88 1.38 5.00
N ALA A 40 -2.28 2.07 4.03
CA ALA A 40 -0.93 2.62 4.18
C ALA A 40 -0.83 4.03 3.61
N ALA A 41 -0.02 4.86 4.26
CA ALA A 41 0.29 6.21 3.83
C ALA A 41 1.78 6.36 3.52
N SER A 42 2.11 7.23 2.57
CA SER A 42 3.50 7.56 2.25
C SER A 42 3.71 9.06 2.08
N HIS A 43 4.97 9.48 2.22
CA HIS A 43 5.40 10.84 1.97
C HIS A 43 5.40 11.23 0.48
N ALA A 44 4.97 10.34 -0.42
CA ALA A 44 4.60 10.72 -1.80
C ALA A 44 3.25 11.46 -1.86
N GLY A 45 2.59 11.67 -0.72
CA GLY A 45 1.26 12.23 -0.64
C GLY A 45 0.17 11.20 -0.94
N VAL A 46 0.45 9.91 -0.71
CA VAL A 46 -0.46 8.80 -1.03
C VAL A 46 -1.05 8.21 0.24
N VAL A 47 -2.35 7.92 0.20
CA VAL A 47 -3.00 6.94 1.09
C VAL A 47 -3.61 5.85 0.21
N SER A 48 -3.32 4.59 0.49
CA SER A 48 -3.78 3.44 -0.30
C SER A 48 -4.54 2.45 0.59
N VAL A 49 -5.62 1.89 0.05
CA VAL A 49 -6.35 0.74 0.59
C VAL A 49 -6.02 -0.47 -0.26
N ILE A 50 -5.53 -1.53 0.37
CA ILE A 50 -5.07 -2.75 -0.27
C ILE A 50 -5.91 -3.91 0.27
N ALA A 51 -6.65 -4.58 -0.61
CA ALA A 51 -7.34 -5.82 -0.31
C ALA A 51 -6.34 -6.98 -0.44
N LEU A 52 -6.09 -7.69 0.66
CA LEU A 52 -5.04 -8.70 0.76
C LEU A 52 -5.39 -10.03 0.07
N ASP A 53 -6.66 -10.23 -0.30
CA ASP A 53 -7.22 -11.44 -0.92
C ASP A 53 -7.74 -11.24 -2.36
N ASN A 54 -7.45 -10.10 -2.99
CA ASN A 54 -8.07 -9.69 -4.27
C ASN A 54 -7.22 -9.97 -5.52
N GLY A 55 -6.16 -10.78 -5.40
CA GLY A 55 -5.21 -11.02 -6.51
C GLY A 55 -4.43 -9.76 -6.90
N ARG A 56 -3.48 -9.89 -7.83
CA ARG A 56 -2.61 -8.77 -8.24
C ARG A 56 -3.07 -8.17 -9.58
N PRO A 57 -3.47 -6.89 -9.65
CA PRO A 57 -3.75 -6.25 -10.93
C PRO A 57 -2.46 -6.01 -11.73
N GLU A 58 -2.55 -6.02 -13.07
CA GLU A 58 -1.38 -5.96 -13.96
C GLU A 58 -0.54 -4.69 -13.83
N TRP A 59 -1.16 -3.57 -13.44
CA TRP A 59 -0.49 -2.28 -13.30
C TRP A 59 0.25 -2.12 -11.95
N GLN A 60 0.02 -3.01 -10.99
CA GLN A 60 0.60 -2.87 -9.65
C GLN A 60 2.05 -3.29 -9.62
N ILE A 61 2.90 -2.42 -9.05
CA ILE A 61 4.30 -2.73 -8.77
C ILE A 61 4.37 -3.46 -7.43
N GLY A 62 4.55 -4.77 -7.49
CA GLY A 62 4.65 -5.63 -6.32
C GLY A 62 4.65 -7.10 -6.68
N THR A 63 4.88 -7.98 -5.72
CA THR A 63 5.01 -9.44 -5.94
C THR A 63 3.85 -10.26 -5.37
N GLY A 64 3.02 -9.68 -4.49
CA GLY A 64 1.95 -10.40 -3.79
C GLY A 64 0.63 -10.46 -4.54
N ALA A 65 -0.17 -11.49 -4.23
CA ALA A 65 -1.53 -11.70 -4.75
C ALA A 65 -2.58 -10.86 -4.01
N HIS A 66 -2.32 -9.56 -3.88
CA HIS A 66 -3.21 -8.56 -3.29
C HIS A 66 -3.30 -7.36 -4.22
N GLY A 67 -4.37 -6.57 -4.08
CA GLY A 67 -4.67 -5.47 -4.97
C GLY A 67 -4.92 -4.18 -4.21
N GLU A 68 -4.29 -3.10 -4.63
CA GLU A 68 -4.76 -1.77 -4.27
C GLU A 68 -6.16 -1.54 -4.89
N VAL A 69 -7.14 -1.22 -4.04
CA VAL A 69 -8.55 -1.04 -4.42
C VAL A 69 -9.02 0.41 -4.30
N ARG A 70 -8.21 1.26 -3.66
CA ARG A 70 -8.48 2.69 -3.54
C ARG A 70 -7.21 3.47 -3.22
N ARG A 71 -7.05 4.63 -3.84
CA ARG A 71 -5.95 5.56 -3.58
C ARG A 71 -6.46 6.98 -3.44
N TRP A 72 -5.86 7.72 -2.52
CA TRP A 72 -5.91 9.17 -2.47
C TRP A 72 -4.53 9.73 -2.77
N LEU A 73 -4.46 10.73 -3.65
CA LEU A 73 -3.27 11.54 -3.89
C LEU A 73 -3.53 12.97 -3.42
N PHE A 74 -2.71 13.41 -2.46
CA PHE A 74 -2.68 14.76 -1.92
C PHE A 74 -1.52 15.51 -2.55
N TRP A 75 -1.83 16.62 -3.23
CA TRP A 75 -0.83 17.45 -3.88
C TRP A 75 -0.99 18.91 -3.45
N ARG A 76 0.14 19.63 -3.37
CA ARG A 76 0.15 21.04 -3.01
C ARG A 76 -0.62 21.85 -4.06
N GLY A 77 -1.59 22.64 -3.61
CA GLY A 77 -2.40 23.49 -4.47
C GLY A 77 -3.66 22.82 -5.04
N TRP A 78 -3.95 21.57 -4.65
CA TRP A 78 -5.26 20.97 -4.91
C TRP A 78 -6.20 21.20 -3.73
N ASP A 79 -7.43 21.64 -4.03
CA ASP A 79 -8.47 21.86 -3.00
C ASP A 79 -9.04 20.55 -2.44
N LYS A 80 -8.88 19.44 -3.18
CA LYS A 80 -9.32 18.10 -2.81
C LYS A 80 -8.30 17.07 -3.28
N ALA A 81 -8.19 15.98 -2.54
CA ALA A 81 -7.42 14.83 -2.99
C ALA A 81 -8.01 14.26 -4.28
N MET A 82 -7.14 13.83 -5.20
CA MET A 82 -7.55 13.00 -6.33
C MET A 82 -7.75 11.58 -5.82
N VAL A 83 -8.80 10.91 -6.30
CA VAL A 83 -9.19 9.58 -5.83
C VAL A 83 -9.47 8.69 -7.02
N TRP A 84 -8.94 7.48 -7.00
CA TRP A 84 -9.27 6.40 -7.92
C TRP A 84 -9.05 5.03 -7.27
#